data_AF-A0A937BVG0-F1
#
_entry.id   AF-A0A937BVG0-F1
#
_cell.length_a   1.000
_cell.length_b   1.000
_cell.length_c   1.000
_cell.angle_alpha   90.00
_cell.angle_beta   90.00
_cell.angle_gamma   90.00
#
_symmetry.space_group_name_H-M   'P 1'
#
loop_
_entity.id
_entity.type
_entity.pdbx_description
1 polymer ?
#
loop_
_entity_poly.entity_id
_entity_poly.type
_entity_poly.pdbx_seq_one_letter_code
_entity_poly.pdbx_strand_id
1 'polypeptide(L)'
;MKKLLPFFVMMIVGFTAMSQKNQQQIIEDSVYGWYKVYNYKANEYKPQVAFGRTYTPKQKAYVDSIANWIQASYIPKGGIGDVKRKLLSPSSVYISLESLPQAYGVTAFTWSMFVKPDGKHDIIRETEIPFGVFANETNGMPIHFLCTPKQYYFTRPGSAEERFAFTEPSLRKKYDITQLPQLKKFITFYSQASIYDRNAGLVDAVLLSKDNRMPYIQITKREYLGLLPDAIERKFQEEKKYAEKNWPEGKVRDNALIEAVARKEKRLLRLKENLDRYKNRLDEPAEVFSIQPSILLENANDIFTGDGGHSSKYGVYKVDPEMIAKCKEDNPQWVLITWNWIANDPKLVHMHESIINNFNFQYVYDFFFDKEKVKGKPYKPLNDPTPIKSENKTTLSETALNSSKDSKVHFFEDFSNSVVGQKPFGWYSEMSGAGTHALVTSLGEGEGKWLAVKGNKVNPLKLKKPLPANFTLQFSVAVPKGFTWGGKSLELVLASQIKEGIDDQSLSFKLRPGFDGRAGSGELSTSFKQNAYNPAKYGDVSGFSNNLPLNRIEVQIRKKGKDITVFIGGRQVNSFSTTMTSDISFNSLCFKHSRSDAPSEVYYIGNIKLTTD
;
A
#
# COMPACT_ATOMS: atom_id res chain seq x y z
N MET A 1 -45.73 -47.22 50.91
CA MET A 1 -45.40 -47.64 49.54
C MET A 1 -44.66 -46.53 48.81
N LYS A 2 -43.49 -46.86 48.22
CA LYS A 2 -42.81 -46.28 47.03
C LYS A 2 -42.43 -44.77 46.98
N LYS A 3 -41.11 -44.57 47.07
CA LYS A 3 -40.17 -43.61 46.43
C LYS A 3 -40.70 -42.69 45.33
N LEU A 4 -40.23 -41.43 45.31
CA LEU A 4 -39.53 -40.82 44.17
C LEU A 4 -38.89 -39.46 44.56
N LEU A 5 -37.58 -39.36 44.33
CA LEU A 5 -36.74 -38.17 44.46
C LEU A 5 -36.44 -37.67 43.03
N PRO A 6 -36.63 -36.37 42.66
CA PRO A 6 -36.20 -35.88 41.37
C PRO A 6 -34.77 -35.33 41.45
N PHE A 7 -33.89 -35.93 40.67
CA PHE A 7 -32.55 -35.48 40.32
C PHE A 7 -32.67 -34.27 39.38
N PHE A 8 -32.24 -33.08 39.80
CA PHE A 8 -32.12 -31.92 38.91
C PHE A 8 -30.67 -31.79 38.44
N VAL A 9 -30.37 -32.37 37.28
CA VAL A 9 -29.08 -32.20 36.59
C VAL A 9 -29.10 -30.83 35.90
N MET A 10 -28.46 -29.84 36.53
CA MET A 10 -28.23 -28.53 35.91
C MET A 10 -27.09 -28.68 34.90
N MET A 11 -27.43 -28.94 33.64
CA MET A 11 -26.49 -28.99 32.52
C MET A 11 -26.05 -27.56 32.21
N ILE A 12 -24.91 -27.13 32.79
CA ILE A 12 -24.25 -25.88 32.42
C ILE A 12 -23.69 -26.06 31.01
N VAL A 13 -24.45 -25.64 30.01
CA VAL A 13 -23.93 -25.45 28.65
C VAL A 13 -22.98 -24.26 28.71
N GLY A 14 -21.69 -24.55 28.87
CA GLY A 14 -20.63 -23.56 28.74
C GLY A 14 -20.65 -23.00 27.32
N PHE A 15 -21.23 -21.83 27.13
CA PHE A 15 -21.02 -21.05 25.92
C PHE A 15 -19.54 -20.73 25.82
N THR A 16 -18.81 -21.45 24.97
CA THR A 16 -17.47 -21.06 24.56
C THR A 16 -17.60 -19.77 23.77
N ALA A 17 -17.45 -18.63 24.44
CA ALA A 17 -17.28 -17.34 23.79
C ALA A 17 -16.09 -17.48 22.81
N MET A 18 -16.39 -17.56 21.51
CA MET A 18 -15.35 -17.55 20.49
C MET A 18 -14.65 -16.20 20.57
N SER A 19 -13.38 -16.23 20.99
CA SER A 19 -12.50 -15.06 21.05
C SER A 19 -12.57 -14.31 19.71
N GLN A 20 -13.00 -13.05 19.75
CA GLN A 20 -13.19 -12.22 18.57
C GLN A 20 -11.82 -11.93 17.94
N LYS A 21 -11.70 -12.18 16.63
CA LYS A 21 -10.60 -11.65 15.81
C LYS A 21 -10.45 -10.15 16.11
N ASN A 22 -9.22 -9.61 16.08
CA ASN A 22 -9.08 -8.15 16.10
C ASN A 22 -9.86 -7.59 14.90
N GLN A 23 -10.68 -6.56 15.14
CA GLN A 23 -11.62 -5.99 14.17
C GLN A 23 -10.95 -5.65 12.82
N GLN A 24 -9.71 -5.12 12.86
CA GLN A 24 -8.92 -4.81 11.66
C GLN A 24 -8.67 -6.04 10.78
N GLN A 25 -8.47 -7.20 11.39
CA GLN A 25 -8.16 -8.46 10.71
C GLN A 25 -9.41 -9.08 10.09
N ILE A 26 -10.57 -8.95 10.77
CA ILE A 26 -11.86 -9.31 10.19
C ILE A 26 -12.02 -8.52 8.90
N ILE A 27 -11.72 -7.22 8.93
CA ILE A 27 -11.83 -6.37 7.76
C ILE A 27 -10.88 -6.83 6.65
N GLU A 28 -9.58 -6.96 6.92
CA GLU A 28 -8.57 -7.33 5.90
C GLU A 28 -8.87 -8.62 5.14
N ASP A 29 -9.32 -9.67 5.84
CA ASP A 29 -9.61 -10.96 5.20
C ASP A 29 -11.02 -11.02 4.58
N SER A 30 -11.91 -10.07 4.91
CA SER A 30 -13.30 -10.07 4.44
C SER A 30 -13.44 -9.54 3.03
N VAL A 31 -14.30 -10.20 2.26
CA VAL A 31 -14.76 -9.78 0.94
C VAL A 31 -16.03 -8.97 1.14
N TYR A 32 -15.91 -7.64 1.20
CA TYR A 32 -17.08 -6.76 1.32
C TYR A 32 -17.74 -6.48 -0.03
N GLY A 33 -16.97 -6.58 -1.12
CA GLY A 33 -17.45 -6.25 -2.44
C GLY A 33 -17.78 -4.76 -2.59
N TRP A 34 -18.81 -4.47 -3.37
CA TRP A 34 -19.20 -3.11 -3.71
C TRP A 34 -20.32 -2.60 -2.80
N TYR A 35 -20.18 -1.37 -2.29
CA TYR A 35 -21.24 -0.61 -1.63
C TYR A 35 -22.52 -0.59 -2.48
N LYS A 36 -22.33 -0.43 -3.80
CA LYS A 36 -23.39 -0.57 -4.77
C LYS A 36 -22.85 -1.23 -6.04
N VAL A 37 -23.47 -2.33 -6.44
CA VAL A 37 -23.27 -2.91 -7.79
C VAL A 37 -24.21 -2.18 -8.74
N TYR A 38 -23.64 -1.50 -9.73
CA TYR A 38 -24.40 -0.81 -10.74
C TYR A 38 -24.59 -1.73 -11.94
N ASN A 39 -25.81 -1.79 -12.44
CA ASN A 39 -26.16 -2.48 -13.68
C ASN A 39 -26.57 -1.42 -14.69
N TYR A 40 -25.63 -0.55 -15.06
CA TYR A 40 -25.94 0.52 -16.00
C TYR A 40 -26.32 -0.09 -17.34
N LYS A 41 -27.53 0.22 -17.82
CA LYS A 41 -27.98 -0.13 -19.16
C LYS A 41 -27.63 1.02 -20.11
N ALA A 42 -27.42 0.71 -21.39
CA ALA A 42 -27.31 1.73 -22.41
C ALA A 42 -28.64 2.50 -22.46
N ASN A 43 -28.66 3.66 -21.81
CA ASN A 43 -29.81 4.55 -21.81
C ASN A 43 -29.69 5.54 -22.96
N GLU A 44 -30.82 6.06 -23.43
CA GLU A 44 -30.86 7.23 -24.29
C GLU A 44 -30.43 8.46 -23.49
N TYR A 45 -29.11 8.69 -23.45
CA TYR A 45 -28.56 9.87 -22.82
C TYR A 45 -28.83 11.11 -23.67
N LYS A 46 -29.19 12.22 -23.02
CA LYS A 46 -29.05 13.56 -23.61
C LYS A 46 -27.59 14.01 -23.48
N PRO A 47 -27.09 14.83 -24.44
CA PRO A 47 -25.81 15.52 -24.26
C PRO A 47 -25.76 16.24 -22.92
N GLN A 48 -24.59 16.28 -22.30
CA GLN A 48 -24.39 16.94 -21.00
C GLN A 48 -23.32 18.01 -21.11
N VAL A 49 -23.67 19.24 -20.73
CA VAL A 49 -22.69 20.31 -20.55
C VAL A 49 -22.11 20.23 -19.15
N ALA A 50 -20.79 20.11 -19.03
CA ALA A 50 -20.06 20.13 -17.77
C ALA A 50 -18.75 20.89 -17.96
N PHE A 51 -18.47 21.85 -17.07
CA PHE A 51 -17.22 22.63 -17.09
C PHE A 51 -16.92 23.32 -18.43
N GLY A 52 -17.96 23.87 -19.07
CA GLY A 52 -17.83 24.51 -20.39
C GLY A 52 -17.59 23.55 -21.56
N ARG A 53 -17.69 22.23 -21.34
CA ARG A 53 -17.55 21.18 -22.36
C ARG A 53 -18.86 20.45 -22.56
N THR A 54 -19.13 20.04 -23.79
CA THR A 54 -20.30 19.21 -24.12
C THR A 54 -19.86 17.77 -24.30
N TYR A 55 -20.41 16.89 -23.48
CA TYR A 55 -20.19 15.45 -23.54
C TYR A 55 -21.35 14.76 -24.26
N THR A 56 -21.02 13.93 -25.24
CA THR A 56 -22.02 13.28 -26.09
C THR A 56 -22.75 12.15 -25.34
N PRO A 57 -23.95 11.74 -25.79
CA PRO A 57 -24.64 10.57 -25.26
C PRO A 57 -23.78 9.31 -25.24
N LYS A 58 -22.95 9.13 -26.27
CA LYS A 58 -22.10 7.95 -26.45
C LYS A 58 -20.91 7.95 -25.50
N GLN A 59 -20.28 9.10 -25.26
CA GLN A 59 -19.25 9.24 -24.23
C GLN A 59 -19.79 8.85 -22.84
N LYS A 60 -21.03 9.25 -22.52
CA LYS A 60 -21.69 8.86 -21.26
C LYS A 60 -22.00 7.36 -21.19
N ALA A 61 -22.46 6.76 -22.28
CA ALA A 61 -22.67 5.32 -22.36
C ALA A 61 -21.36 4.52 -22.17
N TYR A 62 -20.23 5.05 -22.63
CA TYR A 62 -18.93 4.45 -22.36
C TYR A 62 -18.53 4.55 -20.90
N VAL A 63 -18.78 5.66 -20.22
CA VAL A 63 -18.54 5.80 -18.78
C VAL A 63 -19.29 4.72 -17.99
N ASP A 64 -20.55 4.48 -18.33
CA ASP A 64 -21.36 3.41 -17.72
C ASP A 64 -20.80 2.01 -18.01
N SER A 65 -20.38 1.76 -19.25
CA SER A 65 -19.78 0.48 -19.65
C SER A 65 -18.49 0.21 -18.86
N ILE A 66 -17.64 1.23 -18.73
CA ILE A 66 -16.41 1.16 -17.94
C ILE A 66 -16.70 0.83 -16.47
N ALA A 67 -17.72 1.45 -15.87
CA ALA A 67 -18.12 1.16 -14.50
C ALA A 67 -18.50 -0.32 -14.34
N ASN A 68 -19.33 -0.83 -15.25
CA ASN A 68 -19.72 -2.25 -15.25
C ASN A 68 -18.51 -3.18 -15.43
N TRP A 69 -17.55 -2.85 -16.30
CA TRP A 69 -16.34 -3.66 -16.51
C TRP A 69 -15.44 -3.72 -15.29
N ILE A 70 -15.26 -2.59 -14.59
CA ILE A 70 -14.50 -2.54 -13.34
C ILE A 70 -15.16 -3.44 -12.29
N GLN A 71 -16.47 -3.32 -12.08
CA GLN A 71 -17.18 -4.12 -11.08
C GLN A 71 -17.25 -5.61 -11.43
N ALA A 72 -17.24 -5.94 -12.73
CA ALA A 72 -17.18 -7.31 -13.19
C ALA A 72 -15.79 -7.94 -13.01
N SER A 73 -14.71 -7.17 -12.97
CA SER A 73 -13.34 -7.69 -12.90
C SER A 73 -12.71 -7.64 -11.51
N TYR A 74 -13.33 -6.96 -10.56
CA TYR A 74 -12.77 -6.78 -9.23
C TYR A 74 -13.86 -6.89 -8.16
N ILE A 75 -13.60 -7.70 -7.13
CA ILE A 75 -14.41 -7.75 -5.91
C ILE A 75 -13.55 -7.23 -4.76
N PRO A 76 -13.87 -6.05 -4.19
CA PRO A 76 -13.14 -5.49 -3.06
C PRO A 76 -13.04 -6.46 -1.86
N LYS A 77 -11.81 -6.59 -1.37
CA LYS A 77 -11.43 -7.35 -0.17
C LYS A 77 -10.60 -6.45 0.73
N GLY A 78 -10.78 -6.55 2.05
CA GLY A 78 -10.09 -5.67 2.99
C GLY A 78 -10.69 -4.27 3.10
N GLY A 79 -11.77 -4.01 2.37
CA GLY A 79 -12.44 -2.73 2.28
C GLY A 79 -13.67 -2.82 1.39
N ILE A 80 -14.46 -1.75 1.37
CA ILE A 80 -15.68 -1.65 0.56
C ILE A 80 -15.43 -0.77 -0.66
N GLY A 81 -15.89 -1.21 -1.84
CA GLY A 81 -15.70 -0.46 -3.08
C GLY A 81 -16.91 0.36 -3.51
N ASP A 82 -16.70 1.41 -4.30
CA ASP A 82 -17.75 2.10 -5.06
C ASP A 82 -17.14 2.67 -6.34
N VAL A 83 -17.98 2.99 -7.33
CA VAL A 83 -17.55 3.58 -8.60
C VAL A 83 -18.08 4.99 -8.76
N LYS A 84 -17.19 5.93 -9.10
CA LYS A 84 -17.54 7.31 -9.39
C LYS A 84 -17.31 7.61 -10.87
N ARG A 85 -18.40 7.90 -11.58
CA ARG A 85 -18.39 8.41 -12.94
C ARG A 85 -17.79 9.82 -12.97
N LYS A 86 -16.91 10.09 -13.93
CA LYS A 86 -16.16 11.34 -14.01
C LYS A 86 -16.18 11.90 -15.43
N LEU A 87 -16.52 13.19 -15.51
CA LEU A 87 -16.28 14.04 -16.67
C LEU A 87 -15.15 14.99 -16.26
N LEU A 88 -14.03 15.00 -16.99
CA LEU A 88 -12.86 15.73 -16.52
C LEU A 88 -13.01 17.22 -16.79
N SER A 89 -12.80 18.03 -15.75
CA SER A 89 -12.85 19.48 -15.87
C SER A 89 -11.55 20.02 -16.49
N PRO A 90 -11.59 20.90 -17.50
CA PRO A 90 -10.42 21.66 -17.93
C PRO A 90 -9.89 22.58 -16.83
N SER A 91 -10.72 22.92 -15.85
CA SER A 91 -10.42 23.92 -14.83
C SER A 91 -10.53 23.36 -13.41
N SER A 92 -9.56 23.69 -12.57
CA SER A 92 -9.66 23.61 -11.12
C SER A 92 -9.84 25.02 -10.54
N VAL A 93 -10.08 25.12 -9.22
CA VAL A 93 -10.10 26.42 -8.52
C VAL A 93 -8.77 27.19 -8.62
N TYR A 94 -7.69 26.51 -9.00
CA TYR A 94 -6.36 27.10 -9.11
C TYR A 94 -5.96 27.42 -10.55
N ILE A 95 -6.46 26.69 -11.56
CA ILE A 95 -5.91 26.71 -12.93
C ILE A 95 -6.96 26.33 -13.98
N SER A 96 -6.99 27.00 -15.14
CA SER A 96 -7.77 26.61 -16.33
C SER A 96 -6.85 26.11 -17.47
N LEU A 97 -7.14 24.93 -18.00
CA LEU A 97 -6.42 24.25 -19.07
C LEU A 97 -7.38 23.91 -20.21
N GLU A 98 -7.76 24.90 -21.01
CA GLU A 98 -8.73 24.73 -22.10
C GLU A 98 -8.28 23.67 -23.13
N SER A 99 -6.97 23.58 -23.40
CA SER A 99 -6.36 22.59 -24.30
C SER A 99 -6.23 21.19 -23.73
N LEU A 100 -6.55 20.97 -22.45
CA LEU A 100 -6.58 19.61 -21.88
C LEU A 100 -7.48 18.73 -22.75
N PRO A 101 -7.07 17.52 -23.17
CA PRO A 101 -7.96 16.64 -23.91
C PRO A 101 -9.32 16.45 -23.20
N GLN A 102 -10.41 16.33 -23.96
CA GLN A 102 -11.73 16.05 -23.39
C GLN A 102 -11.76 14.60 -22.91
N ALA A 103 -11.55 14.42 -21.61
CA ALA A 103 -11.45 13.13 -20.96
C ALA A 103 -12.69 12.80 -20.12
N TYR A 104 -13.02 11.52 -20.06
CA TYR A 104 -14.16 10.99 -19.32
C TYR A 104 -13.89 9.55 -18.91
N GLY A 105 -14.46 9.09 -17.82
CA GLY A 105 -14.17 7.75 -17.32
C GLY A 105 -14.78 7.47 -15.97
N VAL A 106 -14.17 6.51 -15.28
CA VAL A 106 -14.59 6.05 -13.96
C VAL A 106 -13.38 5.90 -13.07
N THR A 107 -13.51 6.39 -11.84
CA THR A 107 -12.63 5.98 -10.74
C THR A 107 -13.42 5.06 -9.82
N ALA A 108 -12.99 3.81 -9.71
CA ALA A 108 -13.37 2.96 -8.60
C ALA A 108 -12.52 3.32 -7.38
N PHE A 109 -13.14 3.36 -6.22
CA PHE A 109 -12.47 3.58 -4.96
C PHE A 109 -12.72 2.40 -4.04
N THR A 110 -11.69 1.97 -3.32
CA THR A 110 -11.82 1.04 -2.19
C THR A 110 -11.48 1.78 -0.91
N TRP A 111 -12.41 1.84 0.04
CA TRP A 111 -12.18 2.47 1.35
C TRP A 111 -11.82 1.43 2.40
N SER A 112 -10.91 1.81 3.30
CA SER A 112 -10.73 1.09 4.54
C SER A 112 -12.00 1.20 5.40
N MET A 113 -12.21 0.21 6.26
CA MET A 113 -13.37 0.14 7.14
C MET A 113 -12.93 0.09 8.59
N PHE A 114 -13.83 0.42 9.50
CA PHE A 114 -13.69 0.16 10.93
C PHE A 114 -14.98 -0.44 11.48
N VAL A 115 -14.89 -1.10 12.63
CA VAL A 115 -16.06 -1.67 13.32
C VAL A 115 -16.42 -0.75 14.47
N LYS A 116 -17.66 -0.26 14.49
CA LYS A 116 -18.22 0.55 15.56
C LYS A 116 -18.42 -0.27 16.84
N PRO A 117 -18.59 0.38 18.01
CA PRO A 117 -18.89 -0.33 19.26
C PRO A 117 -20.15 -1.20 19.21
N ASP A 118 -21.12 -0.87 18.35
CA ASP A 118 -22.35 -1.66 18.14
C ASP A 118 -22.15 -2.86 17.18
N GLY A 119 -20.92 -3.11 16.73
CA GLY A 119 -20.56 -4.18 15.81
C GLY A 119 -20.83 -3.88 14.33
N LYS A 120 -21.38 -2.71 13.98
CA LYS A 120 -21.58 -2.32 12.58
C LYS A 120 -20.28 -1.84 11.96
N HIS A 121 -20.14 -2.05 10.67
CA HIS A 121 -18.97 -1.60 9.93
C HIS A 121 -19.27 -0.24 9.26
N ASP A 122 -18.26 0.63 9.18
CA ASP A 122 -18.35 1.93 8.53
C ASP A 122 -17.05 2.27 7.79
N ILE A 123 -17.12 3.22 6.87
CA ILE A 123 -15.99 3.64 6.06
C ILE A 123 -15.08 4.59 6.83
N ILE A 124 -13.77 4.42 6.69
CA ILE A 124 -12.80 5.42 7.09
C ILE A 124 -12.66 6.39 5.90
N ARG A 125 -13.11 7.64 6.08
CA ARG A 125 -12.98 8.68 5.05
C ARG A 125 -11.50 8.98 4.79
N GLU A 126 -11.18 9.47 3.58
CA GLU A 126 -9.80 9.82 3.17
C GLU A 126 -8.84 8.63 3.11
N THR A 127 -9.38 7.40 3.05
CA THR A 127 -8.63 6.16 2.80
C THR A 127 -8.95 5.56 1.44
N GLU A 128 -9.55 6.35 0.55
CA GLU A 128 -9.89 5.90 -0.79
C GLU A 128 -8.67 5.49 -1.61
N ILE A 129 -8.75 4.31 -2.19
CA ILE A 129 -7.74 3.79 -3.10
C ILE A 129 -8.29 3.77 -4.51
N PRO A 130 -7.72 4.58 -5.44
CA PRO A 130 -8.22 4.69 -6.80
C PRO A 130 -7.77 3.57 -7.75
N PHE A 131 -8.74 3.04 -8.49
CA PHE A 131 -8.57 2.33 -9.76
C PHE A 131 -9.33 3.10 -10.86
N GLY A 132 -8.60 3.75 -11.74
CA GLY A 132 -9.12 4.61 -12.81
C GLY A 132 -9.08 3.96 -14.19
N VAL A 133 -10.13 4.17 -14.97
CA VAL A 133 -10.20 3.86 -16.40
C VAL A 133 -10.81 5.05 -17.13
N PHE A 134 -10.01 5.72 -17.96
CA PHE A 134 -10.36 7.00 -18.56
C PHE A 134 -10.05 7.06 -20.05
N ALA A 135 -11.05 7.47 -20.84
CA ALA A 135 -10.84 7.89 -22.20
C ALA A 135 -10.13 9.25 -22.24
N ASN A 136 -9.15 9.38 -23.14
CA ASN A 136 -8.43 10.61 -23.46
C ASN A 136 -7.67 11.28 -22.29
N GLU A 137 -7.49 10.61 -21.15
CA GLU A 137 -6.72 11.17 -20.03
C GLU A 137 -5.20 11.01 -20.25
N THR A 138 -4.41 12.02 -19.91
CA THR A 138 -2.95 11.98 -20.00
C THR A 138 -2.31 11.42 -18.73
N ASN A 139 -1.26 10.62 -18.84
CA ASN A 139 -0.59 9.95 -17.71
C ASN A 139 0.54 10.80 -17.07
N GLY A 140 0.34 12.11 -16.96
CA GLY A 140 1.36 13.03 -16.48
C GLY A 140 0.81 14.34 -15.94
N MET A 141 1.70 15.23 -15.52
CA MET A 141 1.32 16.49 -14.87
C MET A 141 1.39 17.65 -15.86
N PRO A 142 0.34 18.46 -16.00
CA PRO A 142 0.37 19.62 -16.88
C PRO A 142 1.50 20.59 -16.53
N ILE A 143 2.17 21.12 -17.56
CA ILE A 143 3.12 22.23 -17.41
C ILE A 143 2.33 23.52 -17.60
N HIS A 144 1.74 23.98 -16.51
CA HIS A 144 0.72 25.04 -16.54
C HIS A 144 1.15 26.31 -17.27
N PHE A 145 2.39 26.76 -17.08
CA PHE A 145 2.89 27.97 -17.72
C PHE A 145 3.18 27.80 -19.22
N LEU A 146 3.34 26.57 -19.72
CA LEU A 146 3.50 26.28 -21.15
C LEU A 146 2.16 26.04 -21.86
N CYS A 147 1.16 25.51 -21.14
CA CYS A 147 -0.17 25.28 -21.71
C CYS A 147 -0.81 26.58 -22.19
N THR A 148 -1.42 26.53 -23.37
CA THR A 148 -2.23 27.61 -23.96
C THR A 148 -3.62 27.07 -24.28
N PRO A 149 -4.60 27.91 -24.66
CA PRO A 149 -5.89 27.43 -25.14
C PRO A 149 -5.83 26.43 -26.31
N LYS A 150 -4.77 26.49 -27.11
CA LYS A 150 -4.60 25.66 -28.32
C LYS A 150 -3.71 24.44 -28.12
N GLN A 151 -2.79 24.48 -27.16
CA GLN A 151 -1.74 23.47 -27.03
C GLN A 151 -1.58 23.05 -25.57
N TYR A 152 -1.65 21.74 -25.35
CA TYR A 152 -1.44 21.10 -24.06
C TYR A 152 -0.02 20.53 -23.97
N TYR A 153 0.67 20.86 -22.89
CA TYR A 153 2.00 20.37 -22.54
C TYR A 153 1.98 19.74 -21.14
N PHE A 154 2.70 18.65 -20.97
CA PHE A 154 2.74 17.95 -19.69
C PHE A 154 4.09 17.24 -19.50
N THR A 155 4.50 17.07 -18.24
CA THR A 155 5.59 16.18 -17.88
C THR A 155 5.07 14.77 -17.71
N ARG A 156 5.90 13.79 -18.06
CA ARG A 156 5.65 12.39 -17.76
C ARG A 156 6.85 11.81 -17.01
N PRO A 157 6.60 10.95 -16.02
CA PRO A 157 7.58 10.04 -15.49
C PRO A 157 8.55 9.42 -16.53
N GLY A 158 9.86 9.50 -16.27
CA GLY A 158 10.92 8.79 -17.01
C GLY A 158 10.82 7.25 -16.93
N SER A 159 11.90 6.54 -17.25
CA SER A 159 11.89 5.07 -17.33
C SER A 159 11.54 4.38 -15.99
N ALA A 160 11.14 3.12 -16.06
CA ALA A 160 10.78 2.32 -14.87
C ALA A 160 11.96 2.17 -13.88
N GLU A 161 13.21 2.22 -14.37
CA GLU A 161 14.41 1.96 -13.57
C GLU A 161 14.66 3.02 -12.50
N GLU A 162 14.46 4.29 -12.81
CA GLU A 162 14.68 5.39 -11.86
C GLU A 162 13.66 5.35 -10.69
N ARG A 163 12.53 4.67 -10.87
CA ARG A 163 11.36 4.78 -9.97
C ARG A 163 11.15 3.58 -9.06
N PHE A 164 11.70 2.43 -9.39
CA PHE A 164 11.86 1.31 -8.45
C PHE A 164 13.15 1.41 -7.62
N ALA A 165 13.91 2.50 -7.71
CA ALA A 165 15.19 2.64 -7.01
C ALA A 165 15.10 2.41 -5.48
N PHE A 166 13.93 2.66 -4.89
CA PHE A 166 13.66 2.45 -3.46
C PHE A 166 12.86 1.16 -3.18
N THR A 167 12.50 0.41 -4.21
CA THR A 167 11.79 -0.87 -4.10
C THR A 167 12.80 -2.02 -4.19
N GLU A 168 12.61 -3.03 -3.36
CA GLU A 168 13.50 -4.19 -3.35
C GLU A 168 13.47 -4.91 -4.73
N PRO A 169 14.62 -5.31 -5.30
CA PRO A 169 14.70 -5.87 -6.66
C PRO A 169 13.82 -7.09 -6.91
N SER A 170 13.68 -8.00 -5.93
CA SER A 170 12.84 -9.20 -6.08
C SER A 170 11.36 -8.83 -6.16
N LEU A 171 10.93 -7.84 -5.39
CA LEU A 171 9.57 -7.29 -5.42
C LEU A 171 9.28 -6.63 -6.78
N ARG A 172 10.24 -5.85 -7.29
CA ARG A 172 10.17 -5.27 -8.64
C ARG A 172 9.99 -6.35 -9.70
N LYS A 173 10.80 -7.40 -9.67
CA LYS A 173 10.71 -8.52 -10.63
C LYS A 173 9.38 -9.27 -10.53
N LYS A 174 8.85 -9.46 -9.31
CA LYS A 174 7.59 -10.17 -9.07
C LYS A 174 6.39 -9.46 -9.69
N TYR A 175 6.35 -8.13 -9.59
CA TYR A 175 5.19 -7.32 -9.98
C TYR A 175 5.46 -6.46 -11.23
N ASP A 176 6.45 -6.81 -12.04
CA ASP A 176 6.72 -6.08 -13.27
C ASP A 176 5.65 -6.38 -14.34
N ILE A 177 4.67 -5.50 -14.45
CA ILE A 177 3.55 -5.60 -15.39
C ILE A 177 4.01 -5.62 -16.86
N THR A 178 5.21 -5.12 -17.16
CA THR A 178 5.75 -5.10 -18.54
C THR A 178 6.08 -6.49 -19.05
N GLN A 179 6.30 -7.45 -18.14
CA GLN A 179 6.62 -8.84 -18.48
C GLN A 179 5.37 -9.73 -18.58
N LEU A 180 4.19 -9.22 -18.22
CA LEU A 180 2.96 -9.98 -18.24
C LEU A 180 2.48 -10.24 -19.69
N PRO A 181 2.27 -11.51 -20.11
CA PRO A 181 1.92 -11.85 -21.49
C PRO A 181 0.71 -11.09 -22.05
N GLN A 182 -0.31 -10.87 -21.21
CA GLN A 182 -1.55 -10.17 -21.57
C GLN A 182 -1.36 -8.65 -21.74
N LEU A 183 -0.30 -8.07 -21.18
CA LEU A 183 -0.01 -6.63 -21.24
C LEU A 183 1.15 -6.28 -22.18
N LYS A 184 2.01 -7.24 -22.55
CA LYS A 184 3.23 -7.03 -23.34
C LYS A 184 3.04 -6.26 -24.66
N LYS A 185 1.85 -6.34 -25.26
CA LYS A 185 1.49 -5.63 -26.51
C LYS A 185 1.03 -4.19 -26.30
N PHE A 186 0.67 -3.83 -25.08
CA PHE A 186 0.18 -2.50 -24.73
C PHE A 186 1.31 -1.64 -24.19
N ILE A 187 1.08 -0.33 -24.20
CA ILE A 187 2.04 0.60 -23.65
C ILE A 187 1.82 0.66 -22.14
N THR A 188 2.81 0.21 -21.36
CA THR A 188 2.75 0.19 -19.90
C THR A 188 3.67 1.23 -19.28
N PHE A 189 3.25 1.84 -18.17
CA PHE A 189 4.04 2.84 -17.46
C PHE A 189 3.94 2.67 -15.95
N TYR A 190 4.90 3.28 -15.26
CA TYR A 190 4.92 3.41 -13.81
C TYR A 190 5.00 4.88 -13.42
N SER A 191 4.31 5.26 -12.36
CA SER A 191 4.42 6.58 -11.71
C SER A 191 4.59 6.41 -10.19
N GLN A 192 5.22 7.40 -9.55
CA GLN A 192 5.34 7.51 -8.08
C GLN A 192 4.36 8.53 -7.49
N ALA A 193 3.51 9.09 -8.35
CA ALA A 193 2.47 10.01 -7.94
C ALA A 193 1.26 9.68 -8.81
N SER A 194 0.14 9.39 -8.15
CA SER A 194 -1.13 9.34 -8.82
C SER A 194 -1.62 10.78 -8.97
N ILE A 195 -2.25 11.11 -10.10
CA ILE A 195 -3.02 12.37 -10.19
C ILE A 195 -4.15 12.41 -9.15
N TYR A 196 -4.53 11.25 -8.61
CA TYR A 196 -5.56 11.06 -7.60
C TYR A 196 -5.01 11.00 -6.17
N ASP A 197 -3.71 10.73 -5.98
CA ASP A 197 -3.09 10.58 -4.65
C ASP A 197 -1.58 10.90 -4.70
N ARG A 198 -1.18 11.94 -3.95
CA ARG A 198 0.21 12.40 -3.84
C ARG A 198 1.06 11.49 -2.94
N ASN A 199 0.43 10.62 -2.15
CA ASN A 199 1.09 9.67 -1.25
C ASN A 199 1.11 8.25 -1.82
N ALA A 200 0.69 8.05 -3.08
CA ALA A 200 0.70 6.76 -3.73
C ALA A 200 2.14 6.21 -3.83
N GLY A 201 2.38 5.03 -3.26
CA GLY A 201 3.71 4.41 -3.30
C GLY A 201 4.11 3.93 -4.69
N LEU A 202 3.32 3.04 -5.29
CA LEU A 202 3.47 2.58 -6.68
C LEU A 202 2.20 2.90 -7.45
N VAL A 203 2.32 3.39 -8.68
CA VAL A 203 1.20 3.59 -9.60
C VAL A 203 1.53 2.89 -10.90
N ASP A 204 0.69 1.95 -11.28
CA ASP A 204 0.77 1.25 -12.55
C ASP A 204 -0.18 1.88 -13.55
N ALA A 205 0.20 1.87 -14.82
CA ALA A 205 -0.64 2.35 -15.90
C ALA A 205 -0.52 1.49 -17.15
N VAL A 206 -1.65 1.30 -17.83
CA VAL A 206 -1.75 0.70 -19.16
C VAL A 206 -2.46 1.70 -20.08
N LEU A 207 -1.84 2.03 -21.20
CA LEU A 207 -2.39 2.91 -22.22
C LEU A 207 -2.76 2.08 -23.46
N LEU A 208 -4.04 2.11 -23.78
CA LEU A 208 -4.63 1.49 -24.95
C LEU A 208 -4.86 2.57 -26.00
N SER A 209 -4.31 2.40 -27.19
CA SER A 209 -4.44 3.34 -28.29
C SER A 209 -4.42 2.60 -29.61
N LYS A 210 -5.00 3.19 -30.66
CA LYS A 210 -5.04 2.56 -31.98
C LYS A 210 -3.62 2.14 -32.43
N ASP A 211 -3.50 0.90 -32.87
CA ASP A 211 -2.26 0.26 -33.32
C ASP A 211 -1.14 0.26 -32.25
N ASN A 212 -1.51 0.40 -30.97
CA ASN A 212 -0.59 0.52 -29.82
C ASN A 212 0.45 1.64 -29.98
N ARG A 213 0.07 2.75 -30.63
CA ARG A 213 0.97 3.91 -30.85
C ARG A 213 0.82 4.95 -29.74
N MET A 214 1.93 5.52 -29.30
CA MET A 214 1.90 6.61 -28.31
C MET A 214 1.13 7.82 -28.89
N PRO A 215 0.06 8.31 -28.22
CA PRO A 215 -0.72 9.47 -28.69
C PRO A 215 -0.07 10.82 -28.35
N TYR A 216 1.12 10.79 -27.73
CA TYR A 216 1.84 11.95 -27.23
C TYR A 216 3.14 12.14 -28.00
N ILE A 217 3.51 13.40 -28.23
CA ILE A 217 4.74 13.77 -28.94
C ILE A 217 5.72 14.31 -27.90
N GLN A 218 6.87 13.65 -27.73
CA GLN A 218 7.94 14.20 -26.89
C GLN A 218 8.56 15.39 -27.61
N ILE A 219 8.68 16.52 -26.92
CA ILE A 219 9.26 17.73 -27.51
C ILE A 219 10.77 17.77 -27.29
N THR A 220 11.48 18.50 -28.14
CA THR A 220 12.94 18.69 -28.00
C THR A 220 13.26 19.80 -27.00
N LYS A 221 14.51 19.87 -26.54
CA LYS A 221 15.00 21.00 -25.74
C LYS A 221 14.83 22.33 -26.48
N ARG A 222 15.03 22.34 -27.80
CA ARG A 222 14.81 23.48 -28.68
C ARG A 222 13.38 23.99 -28.58
N GLU A 223 12.41 23.10 -28.75
CA GLU A 223 10.99 23.46 -28.66
C GLU A 223 10.67 23.95 -27.24
N TYR A 224 11.10 23.22 -26.20
CA TYR A 224 10.86 23.61 -24.81
C TYR A 224 11.38 25.03 -24.50
N LEU A 225 12.65 25.29 -24.79
CA LEU A 225 13.27 26.60 -24.54
C LEU A 225 12.65 27.69 -25.43
N GLY A 226 12.23 27.36 -26.64
CA GLY A 226 11.54 28.28 -27.56
C GLY A 226 10.16 28.73 -27.07
N LEU A 227 9.51 27.98 -26.19
CA LEU A 227 8.21 28.33 -25.59
C LEU A 227 8.34 29.26 -24.37
N LEU A 228 9.53 29.34 -23.77
CA LEU A 228 9.75 30.09 -22.52
C LEU A 228 9.61 31.61 -22.65
N PRO A 229 10.01 32.29 -23.75
CA PRO A 229 9.82 33.74 -23.89
C PRO A 229 8.37 34.18 -23.67
N ASP A 230 7.43 33.53 -24.34
CA ASP A 230 6.00 33.85 -24.21
C ASP A 230 5.47 33.52 -22.82
N ALA A 231 5.95 32.43 -22.21
CA ALA A 231 5.55 32.06 -20.85
C ALA A 231 6.09 33.04 -19.80
N ILE A 232 7.33 33.53 -19.95
CA ILE A 232 7.93 34.57 -19.10
C ILE A 232 7.12 35.86 -19.23
N GLU A 233 6.74 36.25 -20.45
CA GLU A 233 5.93 37.44 -20.68
C GLU A 233 4.55 37.33 -20.03
N ARG A 234 3.84 36.21 -20.22
CA ARG A 234 2.56 35.98 -19.53
C ARG A 234 2.70 36.10 -18.02
N LYS A 235 3.73 35.48 -17.44
CA LYS A 235 3.97 35.55 -15.99
C LYS A 235 4.25 36.97 -15.51
N PHE A 236 5.02 37.74 -16.28
CA PHE A 236 5.27 39.15 -15.98
C PHE A 236 3.96 39.96 -15.98
N GLN A 237 3.09 39.76 -16.97
CA GLN A 237 1.78 40.44 -17.02
C GLN A 237 0.87 40.03 -15.85
N GLU A 238 0.90 38.77 -15.41
CA GLU A 238 0.20 38.32 -14.20
C GLU A 238 0.71 39.03 -12.94
N GLU A 239 2.02 39.12 -12.76
CA GLU A 239 2.63 39.80 -11.61
C GLU A 239 2.30 41.30 -11.59
N LYS A 240 2.33 41.95 -12.76
CA LYS A 240 1.93 43.35 -12.92
C LYS A 240 0.47 43.57 -12.51
N LYS A 241 -0.45 42.76 -13.07
CA LYS A 241 -1.88 42.83 -12.73
C LYS A 241 -2.12 42.56 -11.24
N TYR A 242 -1.39 41.61 -10.65
CA TYR A 242 -1.47 41.32 -9.23
C TYR A 242 -1.02 42.52 -8.39
N ALA A 243 0.09 43.18 -8.75
CA ALA A 243 0.56 44.37 -8.06
C ALA A 243 -0.46 45.51 -8.13
N GLU A 244 -0.98 45.80 -9.32
CA GLU A 244 -1.98 46.86 -9.55
C GLU A 244 -3.31 46.60 -8.82
N LYS A 245 -3.71 45.32 -8.72
CA LYS A 245 -4.95 44.94 -8.03
C LYS A 245 -4.85 45.05 -6.51
N ASN A 246 -3.72 44.63 -5.92
CA ASN A 246 -3.56 44.58 -4.46
C ASN A 246 -3.02 45.89 -3.89
N TRP A 247 -2.29 46.67 -4.68
CA TRP A 247 -1.77 47.99 -4.31
C TRP A 247 -2.09 48.98 -5.44
N PRO A 248 -3.24 49.67 -5.39
CA PRO A 248 -3.65 50.58 -6.44
C PRO A 248 -2.71 51.77 -6.65
N GLU A 249 -2.05 52.26 -5.59
CA GLU A 249 -1.15 53.40 -5.62
C GLU A 249 -0.06 53.35 -4.53
N GLY A 250 0.95 54.20 -4.65
CA GLY A 250 2.01 54.40 -3.66
C GLY A 250 3.24 53.50 -3.81
N LYS A 251 4.24 53.74 -2.95
CA LYS A 251 5.58 53.13 -3.03
C LYS A 251 5.59 51.60 -3.04
N VAL A 252 4.60 50.97 -2.40
CA VAL A 252 4.49 49.50 -2.36
C VAL A 252 4.17 48.93 -3.74
N ARG A 253 3.27 49.59 -4.49
CA ARG A 253 2.97 49.24 -5.88
C ARG A 253 4.21 49.41 -6.76
N ASP A 254 4.87 50.56 -6.65
CA ASP A 254 6.05 50.88 -7.46
C ASP A 254 7.17 49.85 -7.24
N ASN A 255 7.45 49.51 -5.97
CA ASN A 255 8.42 48.47 -5.63
C ASN A 255 8.02 47.11 -6.21
N ALA A 256 6.75 46.69 -6.09
CA ALA A 256 6.28 45.42 -6.64
C ALA A 256 6.42 45.35 -8.18
N LEU A 257 6.19 46.47 -8.87
CA LEU A 257 6.38 46.57 -10.32
C LEU A 257 7.86 46.53 -10.72
N ILE A 258 8.73 47.24 -9.99
CA ILE A 258 10.19 47.20 -10.18
C ILE A 258 10.70 45.75 -10.01
N GLU A 259 10.25 45.06 -8.96
CA GLU A 259 10.62 43.67 -8.75
C GLU A 259 10.11 42.74 -9.85
N ALA A 260 8.90 42.95 -10.37
CA ALA A 260 8.37 42.15 -11.47
C ALA A 260 9.22 42.30 -12.74
N VAL A 261 9.69 43.52 -13.05
CA VAL A 261 10.62 43.78 -14.15
C VAL A 261 11.95 43.07 -13.91
N ALA A 262 12.54 43.22 -12.72
CA ALA A 262 13.81 42.57 -12.36
C ALA A 262 13.71 41.04 -12.45
N ARG A 263 12.61 40.44 -12.00
CA ARG A 263 12.35 38.99 -12.13
C ARG A 263 12.24 38.57 -13.60
N LYS A 264 11.53 39.34 -14.44
CA LYS A 264 11.45 39.08 -15.89
C LYS A 264 12.83 39.08 -16.54
N GLU A 265 13.64 40.10 -16.28
CA GLU A 265 15.00 40.22 -16.83
C GLU A 265 15.88 39.05 -16.38
N LYS A 266 15.83 38.68 -15.10
CA LYS A 266 16.56 37.54 -14.57
C LYS A 266 16.13 36.22 -15.22
N ARG A 267 14.82 36.01 -15.45
CA ARG A 267 14.32 34.82 -16.16
C ARG A 267 14.82 34.75 -17.60
N LEU A 268 14.83 35.88 -18.32
CA LEU A 268 15.37 35.95 -19.69
C LEU A 268 16.88 35.68 -19.74
N LEU A 269 17.63 36.17 -18.74
CA LEU A 269 19.05 35.85 -18.60
C LEU A 269 19.26 34.34 -18.39
N ARG A 270 18.51 33.71 -17.48
CA ARG A 270 18.58 32.26 -17.25
C ARG A 270 18.20 31.44 -18.48
N LEU A 271 17.20 31.89 -19.24
CA LEU A 271 16.83 31.28 -20.52
C LEU A 271 18.02 31.31 -21.51
N LYS A 272 18.70 32.45 -21.63
CA LYS A 272 19.89 32.58 -22.49
C LYS A 272 21.01 31.64 -22.05
N GLU A 273 21.29 31.57 -20.75
CA GLU A 273 22.30 30.65 -20.20
C GLU A 273 21.96 29.18 -20.51
N ASN A 274 20.68 28.79 -20.43
CA ASN A 274 20.24 27.45 -20.80
C ASN A 274 20.39 27.20 -22.32
N LEU A 275 20.03 28.16 -23.17
CA LEU A 275 20.25 28.06 -24.62
C LEU A 275 21.74 27.87 -24.96
N ASP A 276 22.62 28.64 -24.32
CA ASP A 276 24.07 28.56 -24.53
C ASP A 276 24.63 27.23 -24.04
N ARG A 277 24.21 26.76 -22.86
CA ARG A 277 24.62 25.46 -22.27
C ARG A 277 24.23 24.28 -23.16
N TYR A 278 23.03 24.32 -23.75
CA TYR A 278 22.48 23.21 -24.54
C TYR A 278 22.58 23.41 -26.05
N LYS A 279 23.30 24.43 -26.55
CA LYS A 279 23.36 24.79 -27.99
C LYS A 279 23.66 23.63 -28.94
N ASN A 280 24.51 22.69 -28.54
CA ASN A 280 24.90 21.51 -29.33
C ASN A 280 24.00 20.28 -29.09
N ARG A 281 22.96 20.42 -28.26
CA ARG A 281 22.08 19.35 -27.77
C ARG A 281 20.60 19.77 -27.82
N LEU A 282 20.29 20.83 -28.56
CA LEU A 282 18.94 21.40 -28.63
C LEU A 282 17.92 20.42 -29.25
N ASP A 283 18.37 19.51 -30.11
CA ASP A 283 17.50 18.55 -30.79
C ASP A 283 17.29 17.25 -29.99
N GLU A 284 17.91 17.14 -28.81
CA GLU A 284 17.62 16.05 -27.87
C GLU A 284 16.21 16.18 -27.27
N PRO A 285 15.60 15.07 -26.84
CA PRO A 285 14.36 15.09 -26.09
C PRO A 285 14.47 15.96 -24.82
N ALA A 286 13.43 16.74 -24.53
CA ALA A 286 13.35 17.53 -23.33
C ALA A 286 13.00 16.65 -22.12
N GLU A 287 13.86 16.70 -21.10
CA GLU A 287 13.65 16.05 -19.81
C GLU A 287 13.98 17.03 -18.68
N VAL A 288 12.98 17.39 -17.88
CA VAL A 288 13.11 18.33 -16.76
C VAL A 288 13.34 17.58 -15.45
N PHE A 289 13.93 18.26 -14.46
CA PHE A 289 14.27 17.65 -13.15
C PHE A 289 13.10 17.62 -12.15
N SER A 290 12.00 18.33 -12.44
CA SER A 290 10.81 18.41 -11.60
C SER A 290 9.57 17.95 -12.36
N ILE A 291 8.70 17.18 -11.71
CA ILE A 291 7.40 16.77 -12.27
C ILE A 291 6.48 17.98 -12.49
N GLN A 292 6.64 19.04 -11.71
CA GLN A 292 5.96 20.32 -11.87
C GLN A 292 7.03 21.38 -12.05
N PRO A 293 7.58 21.53 -13.27
CA PRO A 293 8.56 22.57 -13.52
C PRO A 293 7.91 23.94 -13.26
N SER A 294 8.75 24.95 -13.04
CA SER A 294 8.30 26.31 -12.74
C SER A 294 8.88 27.29 -13.75
N ILE A 295 8.09 28.33 -14.08
CA ILE A 295 8.56 29.47 -14.89
C ILE A 295 9.44 30.43 -14.09
N LEU A 296 9.55 30.22 -12.77
CA LEU A 296 10.39 31.01 -11.86
C LEU A 296 11.87 30.63 -12.01
N LEU A 297 12.42 30.82 -13.22
CA LEU A 297 13.81 30.48 -13.56
C LEU A 297 14.82 31.23 -12.69
N GLU A 298 14.46 32.35 -12.07
CA GLU A 298 15.30 33.07 -11.12
C GLU A 298 15.74 32.23 -9.91
N ASN A 299 15.04 31.11 -9.64
CA ASN A 299 15.27 30.20 -8.52
C ASN A 299 15.96 28.89 -8.91
N ALA A 300 16.21 28.63 -10.20
CA ALA A 300 16.87 27.41 -10.65
C ALA A 300 17.82 27.72 -11.81
N ASN A 301 19.09 27.31 -11.70
CA ASN A 301 20.08 27.68 -12.72
C ASN A 301 19.91 26.89 -14.03
N ASP A 302 19.36 25.68 -13.98
CA ASP A 302 19.16 24.80 -15.14
C ASP A 302 17.80 24.10 -15.09
N ILE A 303 16.99 24.23 -16.15
CA ILE A 303 15.64 23.65 -16.17
C ILE A 303 15.63 22.13 -16.41
N PHE A 304 16.70 21.58 -16.96
CA PHE A 304 16.81 20.15 -17.28
C PHE A 304 17.54 19.38 -16.19
N THR A 305 18.54 19.96 -15.53
CA THR A 305 19.32 19.29 -14.47
C THR A 305 19.08 19.83 -13.06
N GLY A 306 18.45 21.01 -12.90
CA GLY A 306 18.35 21.68 -11.61
C GLY A 306 19.72 22.05 -11.05
N ASP A 307 19.79 22.20 -9.72
CA ASP A 307 21.01 22.59 -9.00
C ASP A 307 21.83 21.37 -8.48
N GLY A 308 21.67 20.19 -9.10
CA GLY A 308 22.50 19.01 -8.82
C GLY A 308 22.02 18.09 -7.69
N GLY A 309 20.80 18.27 -7.18
CA GLY A 309 20.24 17.49 -6.06
C GLY A 309 19.24 16.38 -6.41
N HIS A 310 18.81 16.25 -7.67
CA HIS A 310 17.77 15.31 -8.06
C HIS A 310 18.17 14.48 -9.29
N SER A 311 18.15 13.15 -9.16
CA SER A 311 18.43 12.21 -10.26
C SER A 311 17.23 11.98 -11.18
N SER A 312 16.02 12.36 -10.77
CA SER A 312 14.81 12.07 -11.53
C SER A 312 14.71 12.89 -12.81
N LYS A 313 14.40 12.22 -13.92
CA LYS A 313 14.10 12.87 -15.21
C LYS A 313 12.63 12.70 -15.58
N TYR A 314 12.02 13.79 -16.03
CA TYR A 314 10.64 13.82 -16.49
C TYR A 314 10.59 14.31 -17.92
N GLY A 315 10.25 13.41 -18.86
CA GLY A 315 10.10 13.78 -20.26
C GLY A 315 8.97 14.78 -20.46
N VAL A 316 9.16 15.74 -21.37
CA VAL A 316 8.15 16.74 -21.70
C VAL A 316 7.44 16.37 -22.99
N TYR A 317 6.11 16.34 -22.94
CA TYR A 317 5.25 15.89 -24.03
C TYR A 317 4.19 16.93 -24.35
N LYS A 318 3.68 16.85 -25.59
CA LYS A 318 2.50 17.57 -26.05
C LYS A 318 1.49 16.61 -26.67
N VAL A 319 0.23 17.03 -26.73
CA VAL A 319 -0.83 16.35 -27.50
C VAL A 319 -1.08 17.16 -28.77
N ASP A 320 -1.13 16.51 -29.92
CA ASP A 320 -1.43 17.17 -31.19
C ASP A 320 -2.78 17.92 -31.13
N PRO A 321 -2.87 19.19 -31.55
CA PRO A 321 -4.13 19.95 -31.55
C PRO A 321 -5.27 19.29 -32.32
N GLU A 322 -4.98 18.61 -33.44
CA GLU A 322 -5.99 17.85 -34.18
C GLU A 322 -6.51 16.67 -33.35
N MET A 323 -5.62 16.03 -32.58
CA MET A 323 -6.01 14.95 -31.67
C MET A 323 -6.85 15.48 -30.50
N ILE A 324 -6.53 16.66 -29.96
CA ILE A 324 -7.35 17.35 -28.95
C ILE A 324 -8.76 17.62 -29.49
N ALA A 325 -8.87 18.05 -30.76
CA ALA A 325 -10.16 18.26 -31.40
C ALA A 325 -10.96 16.95 -31.51
N LYS A 326 -10.33 15.86 -31.95
CA LYS A 326 -10.94 14.52 -32.03
C LYS A 326 -11.40 13.98 -30.68
N CYS A 327 -10.76 14.36 -29.57
CA CYS A 327 -11.20 13.95 -28.22
C CYS A 327 -12.61 14.46 -27.86
N LYS A 328 -13.12 15.48 -28.55
CA LYS A 328 -14.48 16.03 -28.35
C LYS A 328 -15.55 15.15 -29.00
N GLU A 329 -15.17 14.28 -29.93
CA GLU A 329 -16.07 13.37 -30.64
C GLU A 329 -16.42 12.14 -29.79
N ASP A 330 -17.29 11.29 -30.34
CA ASP A 330 -17.80 10.11 -29.62
C ASP A 330 -16.72 9.11 -29.23
N ASN A 331 -15.80 8.79 -30.15
CA ASN A 331 -14.85 7.69 -29.94
C ASN A 331 -13.60 8.19 -29.19
N PRO A 332 -13.12 7.44 -28.18
CA PRO A 332 -11.87 7.77 -27.54
C PRO A 332 -10.69 7.65 -28.52
N GLN A 333 -9.71 8.51 -28.35
CA GLN A 333 -8.45 8.46 -29.08
C GLN A 333 -7.45 7.54 -28.38
N TRP A 334 -7.53 7.46 -27.05
CA TRP A 334 -6.84 6.47 -26.21
C TRP A 334 -7.64 6.21 -24.93
N VAL A 335 -7.31 5.13 -24.24
CA VAL A 335 -7.83 4.78 -22.90
C VAL A 335 -6.65 4.55 -21.97
N LEU A 336 -6.62 5.32 -20.88
CA LEU A 336 -5.66 5.21 -19.79
C LEU A 336 -6.30 4.42 -18.65
N ILE A 337 -5.62 3.38 -18.20
CA ILE A 337 -6.01 2.55 -17.06
C ILE A 337 -4.93 2.70 -16.00
N THR A 338 -5.27 3.13 -14.79
CA THR A 338 -4.30 3.44 -13.72
C THR A 338 -4.78 2.94 -12.36
N TRP A 339 -3.87 2.44 -11.53
CA TRP A 339 -4.17 2.11 -10.14
C TRP A 339 -2.94 2.33 -9.27
N ASN A 340 -3.14 2.67 -8.00
CA ASN A 340 -2.06 2.71 -7.03
C ASN A 340 -2.03 1.45 -6.16
N TRP A 341 -0.85 1.07 -5.70
CA TRP A 341 -0.69 -0.02 -4.74
C TRP A 341 0.63 0.10 -3.98
N ILE A 342 0.75 -0.63 -2.87
CA ILE A 342 2.00 -0.85 -2.15
C ILE A 342 2.05 -2.31 -1.73
N ALA A 343 3.24 -2.88 -1.75
CA ALA A 343 3.40 -4.30 -1.54
C ALA A 343 3.02 -4.77 -0.13
N ASN A 344 3.06 -3.89 0.88
CA ASN A 344 2.78 -4.22 2.27
C ASN A 344 1.32 -3.93 2.71
N ASP A 345 0.44 -3.50 1.80
CA ASP A 345 -0.99 -3.40 2.08
C ASP A 345 -1.74 -4.54 1.34
N PRO A 346 -2.25 -5.56 2.04
CA PRO A 346 -2.93 -6.71 1.43
C PRO A 346 -4.12 -6.34 0.54
N LYS A 347 -4.83 -5.26 0.88
CA LYS A 347 -5.98 -4.74 0.10
C LYS A 347 -5.53 -4.22 -1.25
N LEU A 348 -4.40 -3.50 -1.26
CA LEU A 348 -3.78 -2.95 -2.46
C LEU A 348 -3.17 -4.02 -3.34
N VAL A 349 -2.50 -5.01 -2.74
CA VAL A 349 -2.02 -6.20 -3.46
C VAL A 349 -3.18 -6.95 -4.10
N HIS A 350 -4.27 -7.20 -3.37
CA HIS A 350 -5.47 -7.85 -3.93
C HIS A 350 -6.08 -7.07 -5.09
N MET A 351 -6.15 -5.73 -5.00
CA MET A 351 -6.61 -4.89 -6.11
C MET A 351 -5.67 -4.97 -7.32
N HIS A 352 -4.36 -4.83 -7.12
CA HIS A 352 -3.35 -4.96 -8.18
C HIS A 352 -3.46 -6.32 -8.87
N GLU A 353 -3.44 -7.42 -8.10
CA GLU A 353 -3.58 -8.78 -8.62
C GLU A 353 -4.90 -8.99 -9.37
N SER A 354 -6.01 -8.44 -8.86
CA SER A 354 -7.31 -8.52 -9.54
C SER A 354 -7.29 -7.77 -10.88
N ILE A 355 -6.66 -6.60 -10.94
CA ILE A 355 -6.56 -5.83 -12.18
C ILE A 355 -5.74 -6.59 -13.21
N ILE A 356 -4.52 -7.03 -12.87
CA ILE A 356 -3.64 -7.67 -13.85
C ILE A 356 -4.14 -9.06 -14.29
N ASN A 357 -4.88 -9.78 -13.42
CA ASN A 357 -5.33 -11.14 -13.71
C ASN A 357 -6.78 -11.20 -14.24
N ASN A 358 -7.67 -10.28 -13.87
CA ASN A 358 -9.09 -10.41 -14.19
C ASN A 358 -9.60 -9.31 -15.13
N PHE A 359 -8.99 -8.13 -15.18
CA PHE A 359 -9.41 -7.07 -16.09
C PHE A 359 -9.04 -7.41 -17.53
N ASN A 360 -10.04 -7.39 -18.43
CA ASN A 360 -9.83 -7.81 -19.81
C ASN A 360 -9.41 -6.62 -20.70
N PHE A 361 -8.14 -6.21 -20.56
CA PHE A 361 -7.49 -5.18 -21.40
C PHE A 361 -7.67 -5.49 -22.90
N GLN A 362 -7.60 -6.79 -23.23
CA GLN A 362 -8.05 -7.45 -24.45
C GLN A 362 -9.25 -6.77 -25.11
N TYR A 363 -10.36 -7.05 -24.47
CA TYR A 363 -11.69 -6.64 -24.88
C TYR A 363 -11.82 -5.13 -24.91
N VAL A 364 -11.28 -4.41 -23.93
CA VAL A 364 -11.40 -2.93 -23.89
C VAL A 364 -10.71 -2.30 -25.08
N TYR A 365 -9.52 -2.79 -25.47
CA TYR A 365 -8.85 -2.36 -26.69
C TYR A 365 -9.73 -2.60 -27.92
N ASP A 366 -10.22 -3.83 -28.11
CA ASP A 366 -11.03 -4.19 -29.28
C ASP A 366 -12.34 -3.38 -29.31
N PHE A 367 -12.96 -3.16 -28.16
CA PHE A 367 -14.21 -2.40 -28.05
C PHE A 367 -14.10 -0.97 -28.59
N PHE A 368 -12.93 -0.33 -28.43
CA PHE A 368 -12.72 1.03 -28.90
C PHE A 368 -12.03 1.11 -30.26
N PHE A 369 -11.05 0.23 -30.52
CA PHE A 369 -10.12 0.36 -31.65
C PHE A 369 -10.23 -0.76 -32.69
N ASP A 370 -10.93 -1.87 -32.40
CA ASP A 370 -11.12 -3.00 -33.31
C ASP A 370 -12.50 -3.67 -33.10
N LYS A 371 -13.55 -2.88 -33.34
CA LYS A 371 -14.92 -3.18 -32.89
C LYS A 371 -15.47 -4.49 -33.45
N GLU A 372 -15.05 -4.89 -34.64
CA GLU A 372 -15.54 -6.11 -35.28
C GLU A 372 -15.15 -7.38 -34.52
N LYS A 373 -14.02 -7.38 -33.77
CA LYS A 373 -13.61 -8.53 -32.94
C LYS A 373 -14.55 -8.84 -31.77
N VAL A 374 -15.19 -7.81 -31.23
CA VAL A 374 -16.06 -7.88 -30.03
C VAL A 374 -17.51 -7.49 -30.29
N LYS A 375 -17.88 -7.26 -31.56
CA LYS A 375 -19.24 -6.91 -31.96
C LYS A 375 -20.25 -7.95 -31.46
N GLY A 376 -21.26 -7.48 -30.73
CA GLY A 376 -22.30 -8.32 -30.14
C GLY A 376 -21.83 -9.21 -28.97
N LYS A 377 -20.55 -9.18 -28.59
CA LYS A 377 -20.02 -9.94 -27.46
C LYS A 377 -20.05 -9.04 -26.22
N PRO A 378 -20.67 -9.45 -25.10
CA PRO A 378 -20.58 -8.69 -23.86
C PRO A 378 -19.18 -8.80 -23.24
N TYR A 379 -18.82 -7.83 -22.42
CA TYR A 379 -17.60 -7.89 -21.63
C TYR A 379 -17.60 -9.13 -20.72
N LYS A 380 -16.46 -9.82 -20.68
CA LYS A 380 -16.17 -10.86 -19.72
C LYS A 380 -14.78 -10.64 -19.13
N PRO A 381 -14.63 -10.73 -17.79
CA PRO A 381 -13.32 -10.77 -17.14
C PRO A 381 -12.44 -11.88 -17.74
N LEU A 382 -11.13 -11.71 -17.66
CA LEU A 382 -10.17 -12.71 -18.13
C LEU A 382 -10.24 -13.99 -17.27
N ASN A 383 -10.43 -13.82 -15.96
CA ASN A 383 -10.61 -14.87 -14.97
C ASN A 383 -11.77 -14.50 -14.05
N ASP A 384 -12.35 -15.49 -13.35
CA ASP A 384 -13.39 -15.25 -12.36
C ASP A 384 -12.85 -14.36 -11.23
N PRO A 385 -13.44 -13.17 -10.98
CA PRO A 385 -12.98 -12.27 -9.93
C PRO A 385 -13.32 -12.75 -8.52
N THR A 386 -14.12 -13.83 -8.38
CA THR A 386 -14.49 -14.39 -7.10
C THR A 386 -13.23 -14.92 -6.41
N PRO A 387 -12.81 -14.33 -5.27
CA PRO A 387 -11.61 -14.80 -4.59
C PRO A 387 -11.83 -16.26 -4.20
N ILE A 388 -10.92 -17.14 -4.64
CA ILE A 388 -10.90 -18.54 -4.24
C ILE A 388 -10.76 -18.53 -2.72
N LYS A 389 -11.84 -18.90 -2.01
CA LYS A 389 -11.78 -19.13 -0.57
C LYS A 389 -10.87 -20.33 -0.34
N SER A 390 -9.57 -20.11 -0.18
CA SER A 390 -8.68 -21.10 0.42
C SER A 390 -8.92 -21.13 1.94
N GLU A 391 -10.18 -21.35 2.34
CA GLU A 391 -10.44 -21.89 3.66
C GLU A 391 -10.06 -23.38 3.62
N ASN A 392 -8.76 -23.65 3.65
CA ASN A 392 -8.33 -24.91 4.21
C ASN A 392 -8.79 -24.85 5.68
N LYS A 393 -9.95 -25.46 5.96
CA LYS A 393 -10.45 -25.68 7.31
C LYS A 393 -9.51 -26.67 7.98
N THR A 394 -8.36 -26.18 8.43
CA THR A 394 -7.44 -26.96 9.22
C THR A 394 -7.99 -27.05 10.63
N THR A 395 -8.23 -28.26 11.10
CA THR A 395 -8.58 -28.50 12.50
C THR A 395 -7.35 -28.38 13.39
N LEU A 396 -7.55 -28.20 14.69
CA LEU A 396 -6.48 -28.32 15.67
C LEU A 396 -5.74 -29.67 15.50
N SER A 397 -4.42 -29.67 15.73
CA SER A 397 -3.63 -30.90 15.78
C SER A 397 -4.13 -31.83 16.88
N GLU A 398 -3.85 -33.13 16.77
CA GLU A 398 -4.19 -34.09 17.82
C GLU A 398 -3.55 -33.69 19.16
N THR A 399 -2.29 -33.23 19.12
CA THR A 399 -1.58 -32.66 20.27
C THR A 399 -2.30 -31.45 20.84
N ALA A 400 -2.78 -30.52 19.99
CA ALA A 400 -3.55 -29.37 20.43
C ALA A 400 -4.92 -29.74 20.99
N LEU A 401 -5.61 -30.71 20.39
CA LEU A 401 -6.89 -31.24 20.88
C LEU A 401 -6.71 -31.90 22.25
N ASN A 402 -5.70 -32.75 22.42
CA ASN A 402 -5.42 -33.38 23.70
C ASN A 402 -4.97 -32.38 24.75
N SER A 403 -4.13 -31.41 24.38
CA SER A 403 -3.75 -30.31 25.27
C SER A 403 -4.96 -29.48 25.70
N SER A 404 -5.94 -29.25 24.81
CA SER A 404 -7.15 -28.50 25.15
C SER A 404 -8.07 -29.18 26.17
N LYS A 405 -7.90 -30.49 26.41
CA LYS A 405 -8.62 -31.26 27.44
C LYS A 405 -7.99 -31.07 28.83
N ASP A 406 -6.72 -30.69 28.91
CA ASP A 406 -6.06 -30.38 30.17
C ASP A 406 -6.49 -28.98 30.64
N SER A 407 -7.18 -28.90 31.78
CA SER A 407 -7.65 -27.64 32.34
C SER A 407 -6.51 -26.68 32.70
N LYS A 408 -5.27 -27.19 32.86
CA LYS A 408 -4.08 -26.37 33.10
C LYS A 408 -3.53 -25.74 31.82
N VAL A 409 -3.94 -26.19 30.64
CA VAL A 409 -3.48 -25.61 29.36
C VAL A 409 -4.48 -24.57 28.89
N HIS A 410 -4.05 -23.32 28.87
CA HIS A 410 -4.84 -22.19 28.40
C HIS A 410 -4.77 -22.03 26.89
N PHE A 411 -3.61 -22.32 26.28
CA PHE A 411 -3.37 -22.22 24.84
C PHE A 411 -2.26 -23.18 24.40
N PHE A 412 -2.40 -23.78 23.22
CA PHE A 412 -1.36 -24.61 22.59
C PHE A 412 -1.39 -24.47 21.06
N GLU A 413 -0.22 -24.34 20.44
CA GLU A 413 -0.02 -24.37 18.99
C GLU A 413 1.33 -25.01 18.63
N ASP A 414 1.30 -25.98 17.72
CA ASP A 414 2.48 -26.66 17.17
C ASP A 414 2.56 -26.58 15.63
N PHE A 415 1.59 -25.93 14.98
CA PHE A 415 1.43 -25.79 13.53
C PHE A 415 1.41 -27.10 12.74
N SER A 416 1.35 -28.27 13.40
CA SER A 416 1.54 -29.58 12.76
C SER A 416 0.45 -29.89 11.74
N ASN A 417 -0.77 -29.41 11.96
CA ASN A 417 -1.87 -29.50 11.00
C ASN A 417 -1.85 -28.41 9.92
N SER A 418 -1.12 -27.31 10.09
CA SER A 418 -1.09 -26.23 9.09
C SER A 418 -0.43 -26.68 7.78
N VAL A 419 -0.85 -26.11 6.65
CA VAL A 419 -0.27 -26.42 5.34
C VAL A 419 1.01 -25.61 5.13
N VAL A 420 2.09 -26.27 4.73
CA VAL A 420 3.37 -25.60 4.41
C VAL A 420 3.15 -24.62 3.25
N GLY A 421 3.74 -23.43 3.34
CA GLY A 421 3.59 -22.34 2.38
C GLY A 421 2.31 -21.51 2.57
N GLN A 422 1.49 -21.80 3.59
CA GLN A 422 0.26 -21.05 3.88
C GLN A 422 0.32 -20.29 5.20
N LYS A 423 -0.58 -19.33 5.37
CA LYS A 423 -0.78 -18.65 6.66
C LYS A 423 -1.15 -19.70 7.72
N PRO A 424 -0.61 -19.59 8.95
CA PRO A 424 -1.00 -20.44 10.06
C PRO A 424 -2.50 -20.33 10.36
N PHE A 425 -3.18 -21.47 10.56
CA PHE A 425 -4.60 -21.47 10.89
C PHE A 425 -4.85 -20.91 12.28
N GLY A 426 -5.82 -20.00 12.42
CA GLY A 426 -6.14 -19.40 13.73
C GLY A 426 -5.11 -18.37 14.20
N TRP A 427 -4.26 -17.88 13.29
CA TRP A 427 -3.27 -16.84 13.54
C TRP A 427 -3.43 -15.71 12.52
N TYR A 428 -3.22 -14.49 13.00
CA TYR A 428 -3.05 -13.34 12.14
C TYR A 428 -1.58 -13.12 11.82
N SER A 429 -1.30 -12.64 10.61
CA SER A 429 0.00 -12.12 10.21
C SER A 429 -0.15 -10.83 9.43
N GLU A 430 0.47 -9.76 9.90
CA GLU A 430 0.70 -8.57 9.09
C GLU A 430 1.59 -8.93 7.90
N MET A 431 1.39 -8.20 6.80
CA MET A 431 2.24 -8.29 5.63
C MET A 431 3.53 -7.51 5.89
N SER A 432 4.68 -8.10 5.56
CA SER A 432 5.99 -7.47 5.73
C SER A 432 6.18 -6.32 4.74
N GLY A 433 7.23 -5.52 4.93
CA GLY A 433 7.66 -4.52 3.94
C GLY A 433 7.97 -5.11 2.56
N ALA A 434 8.26 -6.42 2.47
CA ALA A 434 8.49 -7.15 1.23
C ALA A 434 7.20 -7.76 0.63
N GLY A 435 6.02 -7.45 1.19
CA GLY A 435 4.74 -7.92 0.68
C GLY A 435 4.45 -9.40 0.93
N THR A 436 5.01 -9.97 1.99
CA THR A 436 4.83 -11.38 2.36
C THR A 436 4.23 -11.50 3.75
N HIS A 437 3.30 -12.43 3.94
CA HIS A 437 2.85 -12.83 5.28
C HIS A 437 3.84 -13.82 5.91
N ALA A 438 3.75 -14.01 7.22
CA ALA A 438 4.35 -15.15 7.90
C ALA A 438 3.66 -16.44 7.43
N LEU A 439 4.47 -17.42 7.04
CA LEU A 439 4.00 -18.68 6.48
C LEU A 439 4.49 -19.85 7.31
N VAL A 440 3.72 -20.93 7.32
CA VAL A 440 4.17 -22.19 7.90
C VAL A 440 5.19 -22.85 6.97
N THR A 441 6.28 -23.32 7.53
CA THR A 441 7.38 -24.00 6.81
C THR A 441 7.77 -25.30 7.49
N SER A 442 8.50 -26.14 6.77
CA SER A 442 9.27 -27.27 7.33
C SER A 442 10.75 -26.89 7.32
N LEU A 443 11.49 -27.34 8.34
CA LEU A 443 12.93 -27.12 8.48
C LEU A 443 13.77 -28.37 8.13
N GLY A 444 13.13 -29.40 7.61
CA GLY A 444 13.73 -30.71 7.34
C GLY A 444 12.78 -31.86 7.70
N GLU A 445 13.14 -33.07 7.30
CA GLU A 445 12.42 -34.27 7.71
C GLU A 445 12.48 -34.43 9.24
N GLY A 446 11.34 -34.72 9.87
CA GLY A 446 11.25 -34.93 11.31
C GLY A 446 11.24 -33.67 12.20
N GLU A 447 11.57 -32.49 11.65
CA GLU A 447 11.66 -31.24 12.44
C GLU A 447 10.31 -30.61 12.79
N GLY A 448 9.20 -31.18 12.30
CA GLY A 448 7.87 -30.61 12.45
C GLY A 448 7.64 -29.35 11.60
N LYS A 449 6.56 -28.64 11.90
CA LYS A 449 6.15 -27.43 11.18
C LYS A 449 6.36 -26.21 12.06
N TRP A 450 6.78 -25.12 11.43
CA TRP A 450 7.18 -23.89 12.10
C TRP A 450 6.55 -22.69 11.43
N LEU A 451 6.23 -21.66 12.21
CA LEU A 451 5.83 -20.38 11.64
C LEU A 451 7.06 -19.51 11.39
N ALA A 452 7.33 -19.19 10.13
CA ALA A 452 8.42 -18.32 9.73
C ALA A 452 8.01 -16.84 9.83
N VAL A 453 8.73 -16.07 10.65
CA VAL A 453 8.46 -14.65 10.93
C VAL A 453 9.62 -13.81 10.42
N LYS A 454 9.37 -12.98 9.40
CA LYS A 454 10.37 -12.12 8.75
C LYS A 454 9.82 -10.73 8.43
N GLY A 455 10.14 -9.75 9.27
CA GLY A 455 9.55 -8.42 9.12
C GLY A 455 8.02 -8.40 9.32
N ASN A 456 7.46 -9.43 9.95
CA ASN A 456 6.04 -9.59 10.21
C ASN A 456 5.71 -9.40 11.68
N LYS A 457 4.44 -9.13 11.95
CA LYS A 457 3.81 -9.23 13.27
C LYS A 457 2.74 -10.31 13.23
N VAL A 458 2.77 -11.27 14.16
CA VAL A 458 1.86 -12.41 14.22
C VAL A 458 1.21 -12.57 15.59
N ASN A 459 -0.08 -12.92 15.61
CA ASN A 459 -0.88 -13.01 16.83
C ASN A 459 -1.86 -14.20 16.75
N PRO A 460 -2.03 -15.00 17.82
CA PRO A 460 -3.03 -16.04 17.86
C PRO A 460 -4.45 -15.45 17.99
N LEU A 461 -5.36 -15.88 17.12
CA LEU A 461 -6.76 -15.43 17.07
C LEU A 461 -7.63 -16.12 18.12
N LYS A 462 -7.30 -17.37 18.47
CA LYS A 462 -8.09 -18.22 19.36
C LYS A 462 -7.60 -18.21 20.81
N LEU A 463 -6.71 -17.27 21.15
CA LEU A 463 -6.24 -17.11 22.52
C LEU A 463 -7.41 -16.72 23.42
N LYS A 464 -7.66 -17.49 24.47
CA LYS A 464 -8.63 -17.17 25.51
C LYS A 464 -8.13 -15.93 26.27
N LYS A 465 -9.00 -14.96 26.50
CA LYS A 465 -8.68 -13.67 27.14
C LYS A 465 -9.63 -13.44 28.33
N PRO A 466 -9.17 -12.82 29.42
CA PRO A 466 -7.77 -12.48 29.70
C PRO A 466 -6.86 -13.70 29.86
N LEU A 467 -5.54 -13.48 29.80
CA LEU A 467 -4.56 -14.47 30.22
C LEU A 467 -4.66 -14.69 31.75
N PRO A 468 -4.33 -15.89 32.25
CA PRO A 468 -4.37 -16.18 33.67
C PRO A 468 -3.50 -15.24 34.51
N ALA A 469 -3.85 -15.02 35.78
CA ALA A 469 -3.07 -14.16 36.68
C ALA A 469 -1.65 -14.71 36.93
N ASN A 470 -1.52 -16.03 37.04
CA ASN A 470 -0.26 -16.75 37.09
C ASN A 470 -0.20 -17.70 35.90
N PHE A 471 0.89 -17.66 35.15
CA PHE A 471 1.05 -18.53 34.00
C PHE A 471 2.50 -18.81 33.67
N THR A 472 2.68 -19.87 32.90
CA THR A 472 3.91 -20.19 32.21
C THR A 472 3.63 -20.18 30.70
N LEU A 473 4.35 -19.34 29.95
CA LEU A 473 4.38 -19.35 28.49
C LEU A 473 5.69 -19.96 28.02
N GLN A 474 5.61 -21.05 27.27
CA GLN A 474 6.73 -21.79 26.72
C GLN A 474 6.65 -21.82 25.20
N PHE A 475 7.77 -21.68 24.49
CA PHE A 475 7.83 -21.79 23.04
C PHE A 475 9.24 -22.13 22.56
N SER A 476 9.33 -22.76 21.38
CA SER A 476 10.59 -22.98 20.68
C SER A 476 10.85 -21.84 19.69
N VAL A 477 12.11 -21.44 19.58
CA VAL A 477 12.61 -20.52 18.55
C VAL A 477 13.79 -21.17 17.84
N ALA A 478 13.80 -21.11 16.51
CA ALA A 478 14.96 -21.48 15.72
C ALA A 478 15.34 -20.37 14.72
N VAL A 479 16.62 -20.30 14.38
CA VAL A 479 17.18 -19.36 13.40
C VAL A 479 18.17 -20.11 12.49
N PRO A 480 18.23 -19.78 11.19
CA PRO A 480 19.25 -20.32 10.31
C PRO A 480 20.63 -19.70 10.62
N LYS A 481 21.67 -20.33 10.08
CA LYS A 481 23.02 -19.76 10.03
C LYS A 481 23.03 -18.38 9.36
N GLY A 482 23.93 -17.50 9.78
CA GLY A 482 24.27 -16.29 9.03
C GLY A 482 23.57 -15.00 9.47
N PHE A 483 23.03 -14.94 10.68
CA PHE A 483 22.68 -13.66 11.32
C PHE A 483 23.94 -12.80 11.52
N THR A 484 23.87 -11.51 11.22
CA THR A 484 25.00 -10.58 11.32
C THR A 484 24.91 -9.67 12.54
N TRP A 485 26.00 -8.97 12.84
CA TRP A 485 25.95 -7.89 13.81
C TRP A 485 24.95 -6.80 13.36
N GLY A 486 24.08 -6.38 14.27
CA GLY A 486 23.00 -5.44 13.97
C GLY A 486 21.71 -6.07 13.43
N GLY A 487 21.68 -7.41 13.28
CA GLY A 487 20.49 -8.14 12.87
C GLY A 487 19.29 -7.88 13.79
N LYS A 488 18.10 -7.85 13.19
CA LYS A 488 16.87 -7.49 13.91
C LYS A 488 16.43 -8.60 14.86
N SER A 489 15.88 -8.20 16.01
CA SER A 489 15.42 -9.14 17.04
C SER A 489 14.00 -9.65 16.77
N LEU A 490 13.72 -10.87 17.21
CA LEU A 490 12.36 -11.33 17.45
C LEU A 490 11.90 -10.76 18.79
N GLU A 491 10.73 -10.15 18.82
CA GLU A 491 10.14 -9.59 20.03
C GLU A 491 8.81 -10.28 20.32
N LEU A 492 8.71 -10.85 21.52
CA LEU A 492 7.45 -11.31 22.09
C LEU A 492 6.86 -10.19 22.93
N VAL A 493 5.58 -9.90 22.73
CA VAL A 493 4.84 -8.86 23.48
C VAL A 493 3.60 -9.47 24.12
N LEU A 494 3.45 -9.26 25.42
CA LEU A 494 2.20 -9.45 26.16
C LEU A 494 1.66 -8.07 26.55
N ALA A 495 0.39 -7.79 26.26
CA ALA A 495 -0.19 -6.47 26.51
C ALA A 495 -1.61 -6.55 27.06
N SER A 496 -2.01 -5.59 27.89
CA SER A 496 -3.38 -5.46 28.40
C SER A 496 -4.37 -5.07 27.29
N GLN A 497 -3.92 -4.26 26.33
CA GLN A 497 -4.58 -3.96 25.07
C GLN A 497 -3.51 -3.67 24.02
N ILE A 498 -3.74 -4.09 22.77
CA ILE A 498 -2.96 -3.63 21.62
C ILE A 498 -3.90 -2.69 20.84
N LYS A 499 -3.73 -1.38 20.97
CA LYS A 499 -4.47 -0.38 20.16
C LYS A 499 -3.48 0.35 19.27
N GLU A 500 -3.63 0.28 17.95
CA GLU A 500 -2.94 1.15 16.96
C GLU A 500 -1.47 1.50 17.28
N GLY A 501 -0.68 0.53 17.74
CA GLY A 501 0.75 0.74 18.06
C GLY A 501 1.06 1.33 19.44
N ILE A 502 0.06 1.61 20.26
CA ILE A 502 0.19 2.00 21.67
C ILE A 502 -0.19 0.80 22.55
N ASP A 503 0.82 0.19 23.16
CA ASP A 503 0.64 -0.83 24.18
C ASP A 503 0.49 -0.13 25.54
N ASP A 504 -0.76 -0.05 26.03
CA ASP A 504 -1.13 0.76 27.20
C ASP A 504 -0.47 0.23 28.50
N GLN A 505 -0.34 -1.10 28.60
CA GLN A 505 0.48 -1.80 29.58
C GLN A 505 1.05 -3.06 28.94
N SER A 506 2.38 -3.23 28.93
CA SER A 506 3.01 -4.36 28.25
C SER A 506 4.27 -4.90 28.92
N LEU A 507 4.52 -6.17 28.63
CA LEU A 507 5.79 -6.85 28.77
C LEU A 507 6.32 -7.14 27.36
N SER A 508 7.57 -6.81 27.11
CA SER A 508 8.26 -7.13 25.87
C SER A 508 9.54 -7.90 26.16
N PHE A 509 9.73 -9.02 25.47
CA PHE A 509 10.96 -9.79 25.48
C PHE A 509 11.54 -9.86 24.07
N LYS A 510 12.64 -9.15 23.83
CA LYS A 510 13.40 -9.19 22.59
C LYS A 510 14.50 -10.24 22.67
N LEU A 511 14.62 -11.03 21.63
CA LEU A 511 15.57 -12.11 21.49
C LEU A 511 16.34 -11.95 20.18
N ARG A 512 17.67 -11.90 20.27
CA ARG A 512 18.57 -11.81 19.11
C ARG A 512 19.63 -12.90 19.19
N PRO A 513 19.86 -13.67 18.11
CA PRO A 513 20.95 -14.62 18.09
C PRO A 513 22.29 -13.90 18.12
N GLY A 514 23.29 -14.55 18.71
CA GLY A 514 24.66 -14.06 18.66
C GLY A 514 25.22 -14.14 17.24
N PHE A 515 26.24 -13.34 16.98
CA PHE A 515 26.99 -13.33 15.73
C PHE A 515 28.42 -13.78 16.01
N ASP A 516 29.11 -14.31 15.00
CA ASP A 516 30.49 -14.80 15.07
C ASP A 516 30.74 -15.77 16.24
N GLY A 517 29.78 -16.68 16.50
CA GLY A 517 29.89 -17.67 17.57
C GLY A 517 29.66 -17.12 18.99
N ARG A 518 29.38 -15.82 19.15
CA ARG A 518 29.02 -15.22 20.45
C ARG A 518 27.66 -15.73 20.93
N ALA A 519 27.40 -15.60 22.23
CA ALA A 519 26.08 -15.83 22.79
C ALA A 519 25.07 -14.81 22.23
N GLY A 520 23.80 -15.21 22.20
CA GLY A 520 22.70 -14.31 21.88
C GLY A 520 22.40 -13.35 23.02
N SER A 521 21.47 -12.43 22.77
CA SER A 521 21.03 -11.45 23.76
C SER A 521 19.51 -11.49 23.94
N GLY A 522 19.08 -11.45 25.20
CA GLY A 522 17.68 -11.32 25.59
C GLY A 522 17.47 -10.01 26.34
N GLU A 523 16.53 -9.18 25.90
CA GLU A 523 16.18 -7.91 26.52
C GLU A 523 14.73 -7.99 27.01
N LEU A 524 14.52 -7.85 28.31
CA LEU A 524 13.20 -7.80 28.93
C LEU A 524 12.88 -6.36 29.30
N SER A 525 11.75 -5.85 28.81
CA SER A 525 11.28 -4.49 29.04
C SER A 525 9.80 -4.47 29.43
N THR A 526 9.40 -3.45 30.19
CA THR A 526 8.02 -3.28 30.62
C THR A 526 7.58 -1.83 30.46
N SER A 527 6.30 -1.64 30.14
CA SER A 527 5.64 -0.34 30.09
C SER A 527 4.38 -0.42 30.93
N PHE A 528 4.34 0.25 32.08
CA PHE A 528 3.19 0.26 32.99
C PHE A 528 2.90 1.68 33.48
N LYS A 529 1.63 2.09 33.49
CA LYS A 529 1.17 3.48 33.73
C LYS A 529 1.62 4.13 35.06
N GLN A 530 2.08 3.37 36.04
CA GLN A 530 2.28 3.86 37.41
C GLN A 530 3.74 3.95 37.88
N ASN A 531 4.75 3.69 37.05
CA ASN A 531 6.15 3.79 37.50
C ASN A 531 7.08 4.51 36.51
N ALA A 532 8.00 5.29 37.09
CA ALA A 532 9.14 5.90 36.43
C ALA A 532 9.91 4.86 35.59
N TYR A 533 10.51 5.32 34.48
CA TYR A 533 11.44 4.61 33.61
C TYR A 533 11.94 3.26 34.16
N ASN A 534 11.43 2.15 33.63
CA ASN A 534 11.95 0.83 33.92
C ASN A 534 13.04 0.52 32.90
N PRO A 535 14.34 0.53 33.27
CA PRO A 535 15.39 0.17 32.34
C PRO A 535 15.20 -1.27 31.87
N ALA A 536 15.40 -1.48 30.57
CA ALA A 536 15.40 -2.82 30.02
C ALA A 536 16.49 -3.67 30.69
N LYS A 537 16.16 -4.92 31.02
CA LYS A 537 17.11 -5.89 31.59
C LYS A 537 17.67 -6.78 30.49
N TYR A 538 18.98 -6.82 30.41
CA TYR A 538 19.71 -7.62 29.42
C TYR A 538 20.24 -8.89 30.06
N GLY A 539 20.11 -10.00 29.34
CA GLY A 539 20.65 -11.29 29.73
C GLY A 539 21.31 -12.00 28.54
N ASP A 540 22.41 -12.69 28.81
CA ASP A 540 23.08 -13.53 27.82
C ASP A 540 22.23 -14.77 27.52
N VAL A 541 22.11 -15.09 26.23
CA VAL A 541 21.41 -16.27 25.73
C VAL A 541 22.44 -17.25 25.20
N SER A 542 23.13 -17.91 26.14
CA SER A 542 24.14 -18.92 25.83
C SER A 542 23.55 -20.03 24.97
N GLY A 543 24.27 -20.44 23.93
CA GLY A 543 23.82 -21.46 22.98
C GLY A 543 23.00 -20.93 21.81
N PHE A 544 22.46 -19.70 21.86
CA PHE A 544 21.71 -19.11 20.74
C PHE A 544 22.61 -18.21 19.87
N SER A 545 23.23 -18.79 18.86
CA SER A 545 24.24 -18.17 18.00
C SER A 545 24.06 -18.51 16.52
N ASN A 546 24.64 -17.72 15.63
CA ASN A 546 24.53 -17.86 14.18
C ASN A 546 25.44 -18.94 13.55
N ASN A 547 26.10 -19.78 14.34
CA ASN A 547 27.17 -20.66 13.90
C ASN A 547 26.70 -22.05 13.42
N LEU A 548 25.53 -22.50 13.85
CA LEU A 548 24.93 -23.77 13.44
C LEU A 548 24.04 -23.58 12.20
N PRO A 549 23.88 -24.63 11.35
CA PRO A 549 22.96 -24.58 10.20
C PRO A 549 21.54 -24.15 10.61
N LEU A 550 21.08 -24.68 11.75
CA LEU A 550 19.85 -24.28 12.42
C LEU A 550 20.14 -24.26 13.93
N ASN A 551 20.01 -23.10 14.55
CA ASN A 551 20.18 -22.97 16.00
C ASN A 551 18.81 -22.86 16.66
N ARG A 552 18.53 -23.72 17.64
CA ARG A 552 17.24 -23.82 18.33
C ARG A 552 17.41 -23.63 19.82
N ILE A 553 16.49 -22.89 20.42
CA ILE A 553 16.34 -22.77 21.86
C ILE A 553 14.88 -22.90 22.28
N GLU A 554 14.70 -23.19 23.56
CA GLU A 554 13.41 -23.16 24.23
C GLU A 554 13.37 -21.96 25.18
N VAL A 555 12.30 -21.17 25.09
CA VAL A 555 12.07 -19.99 25.91
C VAL A 555 10.86 -20.24 26.81
N GLN A 556 10.99 -19.88 28.08
CA GLN A 556 9.91 -19.97 29.06
C GLN A 556 9.78 -18.65 29.83
N ILE A 557 8.59 -18.06 29.85
CA ILE A 557 8.26 -16.85 30.61
C ILE A 557 7.25 -17.24 31.68
N ARG A 558 7.60 -17.06 32.95
CA ARG A 558 6.73 -17.35 34.10
C ARG A 558 6.27 -16.06 34.75
N LYS A 559 4.97 -15.90 34.94
CA LYS A 559 4.38 -14.85 35.76
C LYS A 559 3.82 -15.47 37.04
N LYS A 560 4.30 -14.99 38.20
CA LYS A 560 3.79 -15.38 39.53
C LYS A 560 3.54 -14.12 40.35
N GLY A 561 2.26 -13.76 40.54
CA GLY A 561 1.88 -12.50 41.16
C GLY A 561 2.45 -11.31 40.39
N LYS A 562 3.37 -10.58 41.02
CA LYS A 562 4.07 -9.42 40.44
C LYS A 562 5.39 -9.79 39.77
N ASP A 563 5.84 -11.03 39.93
CA ASP A 563 7.12 -11.50 39.42
C ASP A 563 6.97 -12.03 37.98
N ILE A 564 7.87 -11.59 37.11
CA ILE A 564 8.10 -12.17 35.79
C ILE A 564 9.53 -12.71 35.75
N THR A 565 9.68 -13.97 35.34
CA THR A 565 10.99 -14.59 35.14
C THR A 565 11.07 -15.21 33.76
N VAL A 566 12.19 -15.01 33.07
CA VAL A 566 12.47 -15.60 31.76
C VAL A 566 13.56 -16.63 31.91
N PHE A 567 13.32 -17.82 31.36
CA PHE A 567 14.26 -18.92 31.27
C PHE A 567 14.53 -19.24 29.79
N ILE A 568 15.77 -19.60 29.49
CA ILE A 568 16.15 -20.14 28.19
C ILE A 568 16.97 -21.40 28.42
N GLY A 569 16.56 -22.52 27.80
CA GLY A 569 17.17 -23.83 28.03
C GLY A 569 17.17 -24.22 29.52
N GLY A 570 16.11 -23.85 30.25
CA GLY A 570 15.98 -24.08 31.69
C GLY A 570 16.78 -23.14 32.61
N ARG A 571 17.70 -22.33 32.07
CA ARG A 571 18.47 -21.34 32.85
C ARG A 571 17.73 -20.01 32.92
N GLN A 572 17.62 -19.43 34.12
CA GLN A 572 17.08 -18.08 34.27
C GLN A 572 18.02 -17.05 33.61
N VAL A 573 17.47 -16.25 32.71
CA VAL A 573 18.22 -15.21 31.98
C VAL A 573 17.84 -13.80 32.41
N ASN A 574 16.59 -13.57 32.83
CA ASN A 574 16.09 -12.26 33.26
C ASN A 574 14.95 -12.42 34.29
N SER A 575 14.74 -11.41 35.14
CA SER A 575 13.57 -11.33 36.02
C SER A 575 13.18 -9.89 36.39
N PHE A 576 11.89 -9.66 36.64
CA PHE A 576 11.32 -8.43 37.22
C PHE A 576 10.42 -8.81 38.39
N SER A 577 10.58 -8.18 39.55
CA SER A 577 9.83 -8.54 40.76
C SER A 577 8.99 -7.41 41.39
N THR A 578 9.22 -6.15 41.01
CA THR A 578 8.70 -5.01 41.78
C THR A 578 7.89 -3.99 40.97
N THR A 579 7.75 -4.17 39.66
CA THR A 579 7.22 -3.12 38.77
C THR A 579 5.80 -3.35 38.25
N MET A 580 5.25 -4.57 38.41
CA MET A 580 3.85 -4.87 38.08
C MET A 580 2.96 -4.72 39.32
N THR A 581 1.81 -4.07 39.14
CA THR A 581 0.70 -4.21 40.08
C THR A 581 0.03 -5.59 39.86
N SER A 582 -0.51 -6.19 40.93
CA SER A 582 -1.04 -7.57 40.88
C SER A 582 -2.32 -7.71 40.04
N ASP A 583 -2.96 -6.59 39.72
CA ASP A 583 -4.19 -6.45 38.93
C ASP A 583 -3.95 -6.38 37.41
N ILE A 584 -2.69 -6.32 36.96
CA ILE A 584 -2.39 -6.27 35.51
C ILE A 584 -2.79 -7.60 34.87
N SER A 585 -3.72 -7.50 33.94
CA SER A 585 -4.23 -8.61 33.14
C SER A 585 -3.84 -8.42 31.68
N PHE A 586 -3.12 -9.39 31.13
CA PHE A 586 -2.74 -9.39 29.72
C PHE A 586 -3.87 -9.96 28.87
N ASN A 587 -4.23 -9.28 27.78
CA ASN A 587 -5.26 -9.71 26.83
C ASN A 587 -4.70 -10.01 25.44
N SER A 588 -3.38 -10.03 25.29
CA SER A 588 -2.75 -10.27 24.00
C SER A 588 -1.41 -10.98 24.14
N LEU A 589 -1.08 -11.73 23.08
CA LEU A 589 0.22 -12.33 22.80
C LEU A 589 0.57 -12.00 21.35
N CYS A 590 1.77 -11.49 21.13
CA CYS A 590 2.24 -11.10 19.82
C CYS A 590 3.70 -11.53 19.66
N PHE A 591 4.06 -12.02 18.48
CA PHE A 591 5.46 -12.10 18.04
C PHE A 591 5.65 -11.10 16.91
N LYS A 592 6.69 -10.27 16.98
CA LYS A 592 7.04 -9.31 15.93
C LYS A 592 8.51 -9.40 15.62
N HIS A 593 8.84 -9.24 14.35
CA HIS A 593 10.20 -9.10 13.87
C HIS A 593 10.25 -7.80 13.07
N SER A 594 11.16 -6.90 13.41
CA SER A 594 11.31 -5.64 12.66
C SER A 594 11.66 -5.90 11.20
N ARG A 595 11.41 -4.91 10.33
CA ARG A 595 11.77 -5.01 8.92
C ARG A 595 13.25 -5.39 8.78
N SER A 596 13.47 -6.50 8.08
CA SER A 596 14.80 -6.97 7.70
C SER A 596 14.80 -7.31 6.22
N ASP A 597 15.79 -6.79 5.52
CA ASP A 597 16.01 -7.05 4.11
C ASP A 597 17.03 -8.20 3.90
N ALA A 598 17.67 -8.69 4.99
CA ALA A 598 18.65 -9.77 4.92
C ALA A 598 17.98 -11.15 4.73
N PRO A 599 18.45 -12.00 3.79
CA PRO A 599 17.88 -13.34 3.59
C PRO A 599 17.89 -14.22 4.85
N SER A 600 18.98 -14.17 5.62
CA SER A 600 19.21 -14.99 6.82
C SER A 600 18.42 -14.54 8.04
N GLU A 601 17.91 -13.31 8.07
CA GLU A 601 17.15 -12.79 9.21
C GLU A 601 15.70 -13.26 9.15
N VAL A 602 15.48 -14.50 9.57
CA VAL A 602 14.17 -15.13 9.74
C VAL A 602 14.15 -15.91 11.04
N TYR A 603 13.03 -15.85 11.75
CA TYR A 603 12.80 -16.62 12.96
C TYR A 603 11.73 -17.67 12.71
N TYR A 604 11.97 -18.88 13.20
CA TYR A 604 11.01 -19.97 13.18
C TYR A 604 10.47 -20.16 14.59
N ILE A 605 9.16 -19.99 14.78
CA ILE A 605 8.50 -20.18 16.08
C ILE A 605 7.57 -21.40 16.04
N GLY A 606 7.51 -22.13 17.15
CA GLY A 606 6.70 -23.35 17.26
C GLY A 606 6.54 -23.81 18.71
N ASN A 607 5.70 -24.84 18.92
CA ASN A 607 5.43 -25.46 20.23
C ASN A 607 5.06 -24.43 21.31
N ILE A 608 4.15 -23.53 20.99
CA ILE A 608 3.73 -22.43 21.85
C ILE A 608 2.70 -22.98 22.82
N LYS A 609 3.01 -22.96 24.12
CA LYS A 609 2.17 -23.49 25.19
C LYS A 609 2.03 -22.48 26.31
N LEU A 610 0.79 -22.17 26.69
CA LEU A 610 0.49 -21.35 27.85
C LEU A 610 -0.25 -22.20 28.88
N THR A 611 0.31 -22.34 30.08
CA THR A 611 -0.29 -23.07 31.19
C THR A 611 -0.59 -22.18 32.37
N THR A 612 -1.63 -22.51 33.12
CA THR A 612 -1.88 -21.95 34.45
C THR A 612 -1.01 -22.67 35.48
N ASP A 613 -0.34 -21.91 36.33
CA ASP A 613 0.46 -22.44 37.45
C ASP A 613 -0.42 -22.84 38.64
#